data_AF-U2ZL51-F1
#
_entry.id   AF-U2ZL51-F1
#
_cell.length_a   1.000
_cell.length_b   1.000
_cell.length_c   1.000
_cell.angle_alpha   90.00
_cell.angle_beta   90.00
_cell.angle_gamma   90.00
#
_symmetry.space_group_name_H-M   'P 1'
#
loop_
_entity.id
_entity.type
_entity.pdbx_description
1 polymer ?
#
loop_
_entity_poly.entity_id
_entity_poly.type
_entity_poly.pdbx_seq_one_letter_code
_entity_poly.pdbx_strand_id
1 'polypeptide(L)'
;MNLTLDYLSLAILFVVLLIFVYGLIVLHDIPYEMAKKRNHPHQEAIHVAGWISLFFLHVIWPFLWIWAVLYDPDTKRWRGMQTEVTQEQYDQLLARIEQLEQHNEVK
;
A
#
# COMPACT_ATOMS: atom_id res chain seq x y z
N MET A 1 -30.18 7.67 -43.08
CA MET A 1 -29.34 7.88 -41.88
C MET A 1 -29.96 9.05 -41.13
N ASN A 2 -30.61 8.79 -40.01
CA ASN A 2 -31.33 9.84 -39.28
C ASN A 2 -30.31 10.57 -38.41
N LEU A 3 -29.76 11.67 -38.95
CA LEU A 3 -28.70 12.45 -38.31
C LEU A 3 -29.00 12.78 -36.84
N THR A 4 -30.26 13.07 -36.47
CA THR A 4 -30.65 13.38 -35.09
C THR A 4 -30.50 12.19 -34.13
N LEU A 5 -30.86 10.98 -34.56
CA LEU A 5 -30.69 9.77 -33.75
C LEU A 5 -29.21 9.37 -33.68
N ASP A 6 -28.46 9.58 -34.77
CA ASP A 6 -27.03 9.24 -34.81
C ASP A 6 -26.21 10.14 -33.88
N TYR A 7 -26.46 11.46 -33.88
CA TYR A 7 -25.82 12.38 -32.92
C TYR A 7 -26.28 12.14 -31.48
N LEU A 8 -27.55 11.80 -31.26
CA LEU A 8 -28.06 11.46 -29.92
C LEU A 8 -27.41 10.17 -29.38
N SER A 9 -27.30 9.12 -30.20
CA SER A 9 -26.59 7.89 -29.84
C SER A 9 -25.12 8.14 -29.56
N LEU A 10 -24.46 8.95 -30.39
CA LEU A 10 -23.06 9.34 -30.18
C LEU A 10 -22.88 10.06 -28.83
N ALA A 11 -23.78 10.99 -28.49
CA ALA A 11 -23.75 11.71 -27.23
C ALA A 11 -23.92 10.78 -26.03
N ILE A 12 -24.90 9.87 -26.08
CA ILE A 12 -25.12 8.87 -25.02
C ILE A 12 -23.88 7.96 -24.88
N LEU A 13 -23.32 7.50 -26.00
CA LEU A 13 -22.12 6.65 -26.00
C LEU A 13 -20.93 7.38 -25.36
N PHE A 14 -20.76 8.67 -25.67
CA PHE A 14 -19.70 9.48 -25.06
C PHE A 14 -19.90 9.66 -23.55
N VAL A 15 -21.14 9.92 -23.10
CA VAL A 15 -21.46 10.03 -21.68
C VAL A 15 -21.19 8.72 -20.94
N VAL A 16 -21.61 7.59 -21.49
CA VAL A 16 -21.33 6.25 -20.91
C VAL A 16 -19.83 6.00 -20.82
N LEU A 17 -19.08 6.35 -21.87
CA LEU A 17 -17.62 6.24 -21.86
C LEU A 17 -16.99 7.09 -20.75
N LEU A 18 -17.44 8.34 -20.58
CA LEU A 18 -16.96 9.21 -19.50
C LEU A 18 -17.27 8.65 -18.10
N ILE A 19 -18.49 8.13 -17.90
CA ILE A 19 -18.87 7.50 -16.63
C ILE A 19 -17.97 6.28 -16.36
N PHE A 20 -17.67 5.48 -17.37
CA PHE A 20 -16.81 4.32 -17.24
C PHE A 20 -15.37 4.70 -16.90
N VAL A 21 -14.79 5.67 -17.61
CA VAL A 21 -13.43 6.18 -17.36
C VAL A 21 -13.33 6.78 -15.95
N TYR A 22 -14.31 7.61 -15.56
CA TYR A 22 -14.34 8.20 -14.23
C TYR A 22 -14.49 7.13 -13.14
N GLY A 23 -15.32 6.11 -13.37
CA GLY A 23 -15.46 4.97 -12.47
C GLY A 23 -14.15 4.23 -12.24
N LEU A 24 -13.35 4.02 -13.29
CA LEU A 24 -12.02 3.39 -13.19
C LEU A 24 -11.03 4.24 -12.40
N ILE A 25 -11.03 5.56 -12.61
CA ILE A 25 -10.16 6.49 -11.87
C ILE A 25 -10.45 6.41 -10.37
N VAL A 26 -11.73 6.50 -9.99
CA VAL A 26 -12.14 6.41 -8.58
C VAL A 26 -11.76 5.05 -7.98
N LEU A 27 -11.95 3.95 -8.71
CA LEU A 27 -11.60 2.60 -8.22
C LEU A 27 -10.09 2.47 -7.95
N HIS A 28 -9.26 3.14 -8.75
CA HIS A 28 -7.80 3.15 -8.57
C HIS A 28 -7.32 3.96 -7.37
N ASP A 29 -8.07 4.98 -6.96
CA ASP A 29 -7.73 5.82 -5.81
C ASP A 29 -8.12 5.20 -4.45
N ILE A 30 -9.05 4.22 -4.44
CA ILE A 30 -9.46 3.48 -3.22
C ILE A 30 -8.26 2.90 -2.41
N PRO A 31 -7.29 2.17 -3.00
CA PRO A 31 -6.14 1.66 -2.25
C PRO A 31 -5.27 2.76 -1.65
N TYR A 32 -5.15 3.90 -2.31
CA TYR A 32 -4.46 5.06 -1.76
C TYR A 32 -5.21 5.63 -0.54
N GLU A 33 -6.54 5.77 -0.63
CA GLU A 33 -7.33 6.22 0.52
C GLU A 33 -7.24 5.25 1.72
N MET A 34 -7.21 3.93 1.45
CA MET A 34 -7.02 2.92 2.49
C MET A 34 -5.64 3.06 3.14
N ALA A 35 -4.58 3.27 2.35
CA ALA A 35 -3.23 3.50 2.86
C ALA A 35 -3.12 4.79 3.67
N LYS A 36 -3.81 5.85 3.25
CA LYS A 36 -3.86 7.14 3.95
C LYS A 36 -4.57 7.02 5.30
N LYS A 37 -5.72 6.36 5.34
CA LYS A 37 -6.47 6.08 6.59
C LYS A 37 -5.66 5.23 7.57
N ARG A 38 -4.77 4.36 7.07
CA ARG A 38 -3.90 3.51 7.87
C ARG A 38 -2.52 4.11 8.17
N ASN A 39 -2.27 5.37 7.80
CA ASN A 39 -0.99 6.05 8.01
C ASN A 39 0.23 5.26 7.46
N HIS A 40 0.06 4.65 6.29
CA HIS A 40 1.10 3.83 5.64
C HIS A 40 2.35 4.70 5.33
N PRO A 41 3.58 4.26 5.62
CA PRO A 41 4.79 5.06 5.40
C PRO A 41 5.09 5.32 3.91
N HIS A 42 4.46 4.56 3.02
CA HIS A 42 4.62 4.65 1.57
C HIS A 42 3.34 5.07 0.83
N GLN A 43 2.52 5.93 1.45
CA GLN A 43 1.30 6.49 0.84
C GLN A 43 1.54 7.10 -0.56
N GLU A 44 2.58 7.93 -0.69
CA GLU A 44 2.94 8.58 -1.97
C GLU A 44 3.38 7.57 -3.03
N ALA A 45 4.03 6.47 -2.62
CA ALA A 45 4.41 5.40 -3.55
C ALA A 45 3.19 4.64 -4.08
N ILE A 46 2.16 4.43 -3.25
CA ILE A 46 0.90 3.79 -3.67
C ILE A 46 0.14 4.69 -4.65
N HIS A 47 0.14 6.01 -4.41
CA HIS A 47 -0.46 6.98 -5.32
C HIS A 47 0.22 6.94 -6.69
N VAL A 48 1.54 7.12 -6.73
CA VAL A 48 2.31 7.12 -7.98
C VAL A 48 2.22 5.76 -8.69
N ALA A 49 2.22 4.64 -7.94
CA ALA A 49 2.03 3.32 -8.50
C ALA A 49 0.62 3.12 -9.10
N GLY A 50 -0.40 3.78 -8.54
CA GLY A 50 -1.74 3.85 -9.11
C GLY A 50 -1.72 4.44 -10.53
N TRP A 51 -1.05 5.59 -10.71
CA TRP A 51 -0.85 6.21 -12.03
C TRP A 51 0.01 5.35 -12.97
N ILE A 52 1.04 4.68 -12.46
CA ILE A 52 1.88 3.77 -13.26
C ILE A 52 1.09 2.53 -13.70
N SER A 53 0.14 2.04 -12.89
CA SER A 53 -0.67 0.87 -13.24
C SER A 53 -1.59 1.09 -14.44
N LEU A 54 -2.00 2.34 -14.72
CA LEU A 54 -2.72 2.71 -15.95
C LEU A 54 -1.87 2.45 -17.20
N PHE A 55 -0.55 2.58 -17.10
CA PHE A 55 0.39 2.28 -18.19
C PHE A 55 0.59 0.76 -18.40
N PHE A 56 0.56 -0.02 -17.32
CA PHE A 56 0.76 -1.49 -17.35
C PHE A 56 -0.55 -2.30 -17.43
N LEU A 57 -1.59 -1.75 -18.07
CA LEU A 57 -2.89 -2.43 -18.25
C LEU A 57 -3.50 -2.95 -16.93
N HIS A 58 -3.37 -2.20 -15.84
CA HIS A 58 -4.03 -2.47 -14.56
C HIS A 58 -3.57 -3.77 -13.86
N VAL A 59 -2.53 -4.46 -14.36
CA VAL A 59 -2.03 -5.73 -13.78
C VAL A 59 -1.45 -5.55 -12.37
N ILE A 60 -0.81 -4.41 -12.12
CA ILE A 60 -0.15 -4.11 -10.84
C ILE A 60 -1.16 -3.67 -9.76
N TRP A 61 -2.38 -3.31 -10.16
CA TRP A 61 -3.40 -2.79 -9.25
C TRP A 61 -3.86 -3.75 -8.14
N PRO A 62 -4.25 -5.02 -8.43
CA PRO A 62 -4.65 -5.95 -7.37
C PRO A 62 -3.49 -6.25 -6.40
N PHE A 63 -2.24 -6.12 -6.84
CA PHE A 63 -1.08 -6.23 -5.97
C PHE A 63 -0.95 -5.03 -5.00
N LEU A 64 -1.24 -3.81 -5.45
CA LEU A 64 -1.25 -2.61 -4.59
C LEU A 64 -2.31 -2.70 -3.49
N TRP A 65 -3.46 -3.32 -3.77
CA TRP A 65 -4.49 -3.59 -2.76
C TRP A 65 -3.98 -4.47 -1.62
N ILE A 66 -3.30 -5.57 -1.96
CA ILE A 66 -2.73 -6.48 -0.96
C ILE A 66 -1.75 -5.74 -0.07
N TRP A 67 -0.92 -4.87 -0.67
CA TRP A 67 0.08 -4.11 0.08
C TRP A 67 -0.54 -3.03 0.97
N ALA A 68 -1.55 -2.31 0.50
CA ALA A 68 -2.28 -1.33 1.31
C ALA A 68 -2.95 -1.95 2.55
N VAL A 69 -3.40 -3.21 2.45
CA VAL A 69 -4.01 -3.97 3.56
C VAL A 69 -2.97 -4.60 4.50
N LEU A 70 -1.76 -4.86 4.02
CA LEU A 70 -0.71 -5.54 4.77
C LEU A 70 -0.18 -4.72 5.96
N TYR A 71 -0.31 -3.39 5.90
CA TYR A 71 0.15 -2.50 6.96
C TYR A 71 -0.85 -2.39 8.11
N ASP A 72 -0.32 -2.51 9.32
CA ASP A 72 -1.05 -2.37 10.56
C ASP A 72 -0.87 -0.94 11.11
N PRO A 73 -1.94 -0.12 11.16
CA PRO A 73 -1.87 1.26 11.62
C PRO A 73 -1.56 1.40 13.12
N ASP A 74 -1.95 0.41 13.94
CA ASP A 74 -1.89 0.51 15.39
C ASP A 74 -0.46 0.30 15.90
N THR A 75 0.30 -0.55 15.22
CA THR A 75 1.68 -0.86 15.58
C THR A 75 2.72 -0.19 14.69
N LYS A 76 2.29 0.53 13.64
CA LYS A 76 3.13 1.09 12.56
C LYS A 76 4.08 0.05 11.94
N ARG A 77 3.75 -1.23 12.04
CA ARG A 77 4.63 -2.34 11.66
C ARG A 77 4.10 -3.07 10.44
N TRP A 78 5.03 -3.55 9.64
CA TRP A 78 4.74 -4.55 8.61
C TRP A 78 4.46 -5.89 9.31
N ARG A 79 3.50 -6.67 8.80
CA ARG A 79 3.22 -8.02 9.32
C ARG A 79 4.49 -8.87 9.27
N GLY A 80 5.15 -9.07 10.43
CA GLY A 80 6.43 -9.78 10.57
C GLY A 80 7.61 -8.97 11.11
N MET A 81 7.49 -7.64 11.28
CA MET A 81 8.52 -6.83 11.94
C MET A 81 8.59 -7.24 13.42
N GLN A 82 9.74 -7.67 13.93
CA GLN A 82 9.95 -8.02 15.34
C GLN A 82 9.97 -6.76 16.22
N THR A 83 9.63 -6.91 17.49
CA THR A 83 9.45 -5.81 18.43
C THR A 83 10.76 -5.06 18.57
N GLU A 84 10.73 -3.72 18.56
CA GLU A 84 11.92 -2.93 18.92
C GLU A 84 12.41 -3.46 20.27
N VAL A 85 13.67 -3.90 20.30
CA VAL A 85 14.32 -4.36 21.51
C VAL A 85 14.32 -3.16 22.46
N THR A 86 13.55 -3.25 23.55
CA THR A 86 13.51 -2.19 24.56
C THR A 86 14.92 -1.98 25.10
N GLN A 87 15.29 -0.76 25.49
CA GLN A 87 16.61 -0.49 26.07
C GLN A 87 16.93 -1.46 27.23
N GLU A 88 15.95 -1.77 28.08
CA GLU A 88 16.09 -2.78 29.14
C GLU A 88 16.46 -4.18 28.61
N GLN A 89 15.90 -4.60 27.48
CA GLN A 89 16.22 -5.89 26.86
C GLN A 89 17.64 -5.89 26.27
N TYR A 90 18.09 -4.74 25.76
CA TYR A 90 19.46 -4.56 25.27
C TYR A 90 20.48 -4.63 26.41
N ASP A 91 20.20 -3.93 27.52
CA ASP A 91 21.04 -3.95 28.73
C ASP A 91 21.12 -5.35 29.34
N GLN A 92 19.99 -6.07 29.38
CA GLN A 92 19.98 -7.48 29.80
C GLN A 92 20.82 -8.38 28.89
N LEU A 93 20.83 -8.10 27.58
CA LEU A 93 21.64 -8.85 26.61
C LEU A 93 23.14 -8.60 26.83
N LEU A 94 23.53 -7.34 27.05
CA LEU A 94 24.92 -6.97 27.34
C LEU A 94 25.43 -7.63 28.62
N ALA A 95 24.64 -7.60 29.69
CA ALA A 95 24.97 -8.28 30.94
C ALA A 95 25.13 -9.80 30.74
N ARG A 96 24.31 -10.40 29.87
CA ARG A 96 24.40 -11.83 29.52
C ARG A 96 25.70 -12.15 28.77
N ILE A 97 26.11 -11.28 27.84
CA ILE A 97 27.35 -11.42 27.07
C ILE A 97 28.56 -11.35 28.00
N GLU A 98 28.60 -10.37 28.91
CA GLU A 98 29.69 -10.21 29.87
C GLU A 98 29.83 -11.44 30.78
N GLN A 99 28.72 -12.00 31.26
CA GLN A 99 28.73 -13.25 32.03
C GLN A 99 29.28 -14.44 31.24
N LEU A 100 28.96 -14.53 29.95
CA LEU A 100 29.42 -15.61 29.08
C LEU A 100 30.91 -15.47 28.74
N GLU A 101 31.38 -14.25 28.51
CA GLU A 101 32.82 -13.97 28.31
C GLU A 101 33.61 -14.37 29.55
N GLN A 102 33.18 -13.93 30.74
CA GLN A 102 33.82 -14.33 32.00
C GLN A 102 33.83 -15.85 32.21
N HIS A 103 32.74 -16.53 31.86
CA HIS A 103 32.68 -17.99 31.98
C HIS A 103 33.64 -18.71 31.02
N ASN A 104 33.86 -18.17 29.82
CA ASN A 104 34.78 -18.74 28.85
C ASN A 104 36.25 -18.45 29.18
N GLU A 105 36.58 -17.29 29.76
CA GLU A 105 37.96 -16.97 30.15
C GLU A 105 38.47 -17.79 31.35
N VAL A 106 37.56 -18.30 32.17
CA VAL A 106 37.88 -19.15 33.33
C VAL A 106 38.10 -20.62 32.92
N LYS A 107 37.83 -20.98 31.66
CA LYS A 107 37.92 -22.33 31.11
C LYS A 107 39.18 -22.53 30.27
#